data_AF-A0A520K8I2-F1
#
_entry.id   AF-A0A520K8I2-F1
#
_cell.length_a   1.000
_cell.length_b   1.000
_cell.length_c   1.000
_cell.angle_alpha   90.00
_cell.angle_beta   90.00
_cell.angle_gamma   90.00
#
_symmetry.space_group_name_H-M   'P 1'
#
loop_
_entity.id
_entity.type
_entity.pdbx_description
1 polymer ?
#
loop_
_entity_poly.entity_id
_entity_poly.type
_entity_poly.pdbx_seq_one_letter_code
_entity_poly.pdbx_strand_id
1 'polypeptide(L)'
;MIETIKQDVLVAIEALKRDNFDLVNIAGNRIATDSMIIKRNDLIMVGFLLKEVSIEIRRVKEVNERNLIRCRETGRKFLEGLLSLLDEEIATKEIWERYQNYKREIKSYLLIDIESSLYKENPGFTKETRTMLLEQLNGNKRLLTKRDYRLVEGIASEISRVINAYGFYPEDLVFYLVMKVFSSYYDYFIYDYYLEESNEEKTKKEKELNSYIDKIYELFSAGNNLNELYEVSAKIIGELGARWRMYFINLGEIRMIVERRVELPPEAKKEIEEGIAEVFERKIREGK
;
A
#
# COMPACT_ATOMS: atom_id res chain seq x y z
N MET A 1 -25.54 4.59 10.89
CA MET A 1 -24.47 4.99 9.94
C MET A 1 -23.34 3.97 9.90
N ILE A 2 -22.82 3.50 11.05
CA ILE A 2 -21.86 2.37 11.08
C ILE A 2 -22.40 1.08 10.43
N GLU A 3 -23.72 0.93 10.39
CA GLU A 3 -24.41 -0.20 9.75
C GLU A 3 -24.00 -0.38 8.27
N THR A 4 -23.76 0.70 7.52
CA THR A 4 -23.31 0.62 6.13
C THR A 4 -21.94 -0.07 6.03
N ILE A 5 -21.04 0.24 6.96
CA ILE A 5 -19.71 -0.38 7.06
C ILE A 5 -19.85 -1.86 7.44
N LYS A 6 -20.74 -2.20 8.38
CA LYS A 6 -21.04 -3.59 8.75
C LYS A 6 -21.54 -4.41 7.55
N GLN A 7 -22.39 -3.82 6.72
CA GLN A 7 -22.89 -4.45 5.50
C GLN A 7 -21.77 -4.78 4.51
N ASP A 8 -20.82 -3.86 4.28
CA ASP A 8 -19.68 -4.15 3.39
C ASP A 8 -18.74 -5.22 3.98
N VAL A 9 -18.55 -5.29 5.30
CA VAL A 9 -17.80 -6.40 5.93
C VAL A 9 -18.53 -7.73 5.73
N LEU A 10 -19.86 -7.77 5.84
CA LEU A 10 -20.67 -8.95 5.54
C LEU A 10 -20.56 -9.36 4.07
N VAL A 11 -20.57 -8.38 3.15
CA VAL A 11 -20.33 -8.62 1.71
C VAL A 11 -18.96 -9.24 1.49
N ALA A 12 -17.91 -8.74 2.15
CA ALA A 12 -16.56 -9.29 2.07
C ALA A 12 -16.49 -10.74 2.60
N ILE A 13 -17.14 -11.02 3.74
CA ILE A 13 -17.24 -12.38 4.31
C ILE A 13 -17.90 -13.34 3.32
N GLU A 14 -19.00 -12.94 2.69
CA GLU A 14 -19.71 -13.77 1.71
C GLU A 14 -18.93 -13.92 0.40
N ALA A 15 -18.23 -12.85 -0.03
CA ALA A 15 -17.37 -12.87 -1.21
C ALA A 15 -16.20 -13.85 -1.05
N LEU A 16 -15.60 -13.95 0.14
CA LEU A 16 -14.56 -14.92 0.45
C LEU A 16 -15.03 -16.37 0.27
N LYS A 17 -16.26 -16.69 0.67
CA LYS A 17 -16.84 -18.04 0.50
C LYS A 17 -17.03 -18.41 -0.98
N ARG A 18 -17.15 -17.41 -1.85
CA ARG A 18 -17.42 -17.56 -3.29
C ARG A 18 -16.19 -17.31 -4.16
N ASP A 19 -14.99 -17.27 -3.58
CA ASP A 19 -13.73 -17.00 -4.29
C ASP A 19 -13.69 -15.66 -5.04
N ASN A 20 -14.51 -14.69 -4.62
CA ASN A 20 -14.56 -13.37 -5.24
C ASN A 20 -13.68 -12.38 -4.47
N PHE A 21 -12.37 -12.55 -4.59
CA PHE A 21 -11.40 -11.70 -3.87
C PHE A 21 -11.41 -10.25 -4.36
N ASP A 22 -11.75 -10.00 -5.63
CA ASP A 22 -11.92 -8.64 -6.15
C ASP A 22 -13.04 -7.90 -5.41
N LEU A 23 -14.16 -8.58 -5.13
CA LEU A 23 -15.25 -7.99 -4.35
C LEU A 23 -14.85 -7.69 -2.90
N VAL A 24 -13.96 -8.49 -2.29
CA VAL A 24 -13.40 -8.19 -0.97
C VAL A 24 -12.57 -6.90 -1.00
N ASN A 25 -11.74 -6.71 -2.03
CA ASN A 25 -10.98 -5.47 -2.23
C ASN A 25 -11.90 -4.27 -2.51
N ILE A 26 -12.94 -4.45 -3.31
CA ILE A 26 -13.96 -3.42 -3.58
C ILE A 26 -14.68 -3.03 -2.29
N ALA A 27 -15.10 -3.99 -1.46
CA ALA A 27 -15.71 -3.73 -0.16
C ALA A 27 -14.77 -2.94 0.76
N GLY A 28 -13.47 -3.26 0.76
CA GLY A 28 -12.46 -2.48 1.49
C GLY A 28 -12.38 -1.02 1.03
N ASN A 29 -12.44 -0.76 -0.29
CA ASN A 29 -12.49 0.60 -0.83
C ASN A 29 -13.80 1.33 -0.46
N ARG A 30 -14.94 0.63 -0.46
CA ARG A 30 -16.24 1.19 -0.06
C ARG A 30 -16.23 1.58 1.41
N ILE A 31 -15.77 0.69 2.30
CA ILE A 31 -15.63 0.99 3.73
C ILE A 31 -14.77 2.23 3.95
N ALA A 32 -13.62 2.35 3.28
CA ALA A 32 -12.79 3.55 3.40
C ALA A 32 -13.52 4.82 2.94
N THR A 33 -14.32 4.73 1.86
CA THR A 33 -15.11 5.85 1.33
C THR A 33 -16.24 6.23 2.28
N ASP A 34 -17.00 5.25 2.75
CA ASP A 34 -18.16 5.46 3.62
C ASP A 34 -17.73 5.99 4.97
N SER A 35 -16.62 5.46 5.51
CA SER A 35 -15.96 5.96 6.72
C SER A 35 -15.62 7.45 6.60
N MET A 36 -15.06 7.87 5.46
CA MET A 36 -14.78 9.27 5.18
C MET A 36 -16.06 10.12 5.10
N ILE A 37 -17.11 9.63 4.40
CA ILE A 37 -18.39 10.33 4.24
C ILE A 37 -19.08 10.57 5.59
N ILE A 38 -19.10 9.55 6.46
CA ILE A 38 -19.72 9.65 7.79
C ILE A 38 -18.79 10.28 8.84
N LYS A 39 -17.61 10.77 8.44
CA LYS A 39 -16.59 11.40 9.30
C LYS A 39 -16.08 10.48 10.42
N ARG A 40 -16.05 9.17 10.16
CA ARG A 40 -15.46 8.14 11.02
C ARG A 40 -14.17 7.61 10.41
N ASN A 41 -13.18 8.49 10.25
CA ASN A 41 -11.91 8.14 9.61
C ASN A 41 -11.12 7.05 10.37
N ASP A 42 -11.43 6.86 11.65
CA ASP A 42 -10.95 5.75 12.48
C ASP A 42 -11.32 4.37 11.89
N LEU A 43 -12.43 4.26 11.16
CA LEU A 43 -12.87 3.03 10.50
C LEU A 43 -12.17 2.74 9.16
N ILE A 44 -11.41 3.69 8.61
CA ILE A 44 -10.73 3.50 7.31
C ILE A 44 -9.72 2.35 7.37
N MET A 45 -9.08 2.14 8.52
CA MET A 45 -8.17 1.02 8.73
C MET A 45 -8.83 -0.33 8.43
N VAL A 46 -10.11 -0.51 8.79
CA VAL A 46 -10.87 -1.74 8.50
C VAL A 46 -10.92 -1.99 7.00
N GLY A 47 -11.17 -0.94 6.21
CA GLY A 47 -11.17 -1.03 4.75
C GLY A 47 -9.83 -1.51 4.19
N PHE A 48 -8.71 -1.02 4.73
CA PHE A 48 -7.39 -1.50 4.33
C PHE A 48 -7.11 -2.94 4.76
N LEU A 49 -7.54 -3.36 5.95
CA LEU A 49 -7.40 -4.74 6.41
C LEU A 49 -8.13 -5.73 5.49
N LEU A 50 -9.33 -5.39 5.01
CA LEU A 50 -10.04 -6.20 4.00
C LEU A 50 -9.27 -6.31 2.69
N LYS A 51 -8.63 -5.22 2.25
CA LYS A 51 -7.79 -5.22 1.04
C LYS A 51 -6.59 -6.15 1.21
N GLU A 52 -5.96 -6.15 2.38
CA GLU A 52 -4.86 -7.08 2.68
C GLU A 52 -5.33 -8.53 2.64
N VAL A 53 -6.49 -8.85 3.24
CA VAL A 53 -7.08 -10.19 3.17
C VAL A 53 -7.30 -10.63 1.70
N SER A 54 -7.81 -9.74 0.86
CA SER A 54 -8.00 -10.00 -0.57
C SER A 54 -6.68 -10.32 -1.29
N ILE A 55 -5.66 -9.47 -1.08
CA ILE A 55 -4.35 -9.60 -1.73
C ILE A 55 -3.65 -10.88 -1.30
N GLU A 56 -3.65 -11.17 0.00
CA GLU A 56 -2.96 -12.33 0.56
C GLU A 56 -3.60 -13.65 0.11
N ILE A 57 -4.93 -13.75 0.13
CA ILE A 57 -5.63 -14.96 -0.32
C ILE A 57 -5.43 -15.17 -1.83
N ARG A 58 -5.44 -14.10 -2.63
CA ARG A 58 -5.13 -14.17 -4.07
C ARG A 58 -3.71 -14.71 -4.29
N ARG A 59 -2.73 -14.19 -3.54
CA ARG A 59 -1.35 -14.68 -3.61
C ARG A 59 -1.25 -16.15 -3.20
N VAL A 60 -1.96 -16.58 -2.16
CA VAL A 60 -1.99 -18.02 -1.79
C VAL A 60 -2.58 -18.86 -2.92
N LYS A 61 -3.64 -18.40 -3.60
CA LYS A 61 -4.20 -19.10 -4.76
C LYS A 61 -3.17 -19.28 -5.89
N GLU A 62 -2.33 -18.28 -6.13
CA GLU A 62 -1.28 -18.30 -7.16
C GLU A 62 -0.09 -19.17 -6.77
N VAL A 63 0.30 -19.16 -5.50
CA VAL A 63 1.54 -19.77 -5.01
C VAL A 63 1.33 -21.20 -4.49
N ASN A 64 0.24 -21.45 -3.77
CA ASN A 64 -0.05 -22.73 -3.13
C ASN A 64 -1.56 -22.95 -2.96
N GLU A 65 -2.24 -23.32 -4.05
CA GLU A 65 -3.71 -23.53 -4.07
C GLU A 65 -4.19 -24.56 -3.03
N ARG A 66 -3.35 -25.51 -2.61
CA ARG A 66 -3.69 -26.49 -1.57
C ARG A 66 -4.02 -25.84 -0.23
N ASN A 67 -3.43 -24.69 0.06
CA ASN A 67 -3.68 -23.93 1.28
C ASN A 67 -4.87 -22.97 1.15
N LEU A 68 -5.47 -22.82 -0.04
CA LEU A 68 -6.51 -21.83 -0.30
C LEU A 68 -7.72 -21.99 0.64
N ILE A 69 -8.18 -23.23 0.87
CA ILE A 69 -9.32 -23.49 1.76
C ILE A 69 -9.03 -23.00 3.19
N ARG A 70 -7.85 -23.31 3.73
CA ARG A 70 -7.44 -22.90 5.08
C ARG A 70 -7.25 -21.39 5.15
N CYS A 71 -6.61 -20.81 4.14
CA CYS A 71 -6.37 -19.37 4.02
C CYS A 71 -7.69 -18.58 3.99
N ARG A 72 -8.69 -19.04 3.21
CA ARG A 72 -10.05 -18.46 3.20
C ARG A 72 -10.72 -18.52 4.55
N GLU A 73 -10.62 -19.66 5.24
CA GLU A 73 -11.22 -19.83 6.56
C GLU A 73 -10.58 -18.92 7.61
N THR A 74 -9.25 -18.80 7.61
CA THR A 74 -8.53 -17.84 8.46
C THR A 74 -8.94 -16.40 8.15
N GLY A 75 -9.03 -16.03 6.86
CA GLY A 75 -9.54 -14.72 6.44
C GLY A 75 -10.98 -14.46 6.89
N ARG A 76 -11.87 -15.44 6.71
CA ARG A 76 -13.27 -15.35 7.14
C ARG A 76 -13.40 -15.09 8.63
N LYS A 77 -12.72 -15.89 9.47
CA LYS A 77 -12.71 -15.73 10.93
C LYS A 77 -12.17 -14.36 11.35
N PHE A 78 -11.13 -13.88 10.68
CA PHE A 78 -10.59 -12.55 10.93
C PHE A 78 -11.63 -11.46 10.62
N LEU A 79 -12.29 -11.51 9.47
CA LEU A 79 -13.33 -10.54 9.11
C LEU A 79 -14.56 -10.61 10.03
N GLU A 80 -14.97 -11.80 10.47
CA GLU A 80 -16.03 -11.96 11.49
C GLU A 80 -15.62 -11.37 12.84
N GLY A 81 -14.35 -11.53 13.21
CA GLY A 81 -13.75 -10.88 14.36
C GLY A 81 -13.80 -9.36 14.25
N LEU A 82 -13.41 -8.79 13.11
CA LEU A 82 -13.51 -7.36 12.86
C LEU A 82 -14.96 -6.87 12.93
N LEU A 83 -15.90 -7.59 12.31
CA LEU A 83 -17.33 -7.25 12.34
C LEU A 83 -17.86 -7.13 13.78
N SER A 84 -17.41 -8.02 14.67
CA SER A 84 -17.80 -8.01 16.08
C SER A 84 -17.23 -6.84 16.89
N LEU A 85 -16.22 -6.14 16.35
CA LEU A 85 -15.61 -4.94 16.97
C LEU A 85 -16.14 -3.63 16.40
N LEU A 86 -17.03 -3.67 15.41
CA LEU A 86 -17.58 -2.47 14.79
C LEU A 86 -18.70 -1.89 15.66
N ASP A 87 -18.36 -1.17 16.71
CA ASP A 87 -19.31 -0.46 17.56
C ASP A 87 -19.09 1.06 17.54
N GLU A 88 -19.83 1.81 18.37
CA GLU A 88 -19.71 3.27 18.40
C GLU A 88 -18.29 3.73 18.72
N GLU A 89 -17.63 3.07 19.68
CA GLU A 89 -16.21 3.25 20.00
C GLU A 89 -15.39 2.08 19.47
N ILE A 90 -14.28 2.39 18.79
CA ILE A 90 -13.39 1.36 18.24
C ILE A 90 -12.32 1.02 19.27
N ALA A 91 -12.21 -0.26 19.60
CA ALA A 91 -11.06 -0.80 20.30
C ALA A 91 -9.88 -1.01 19.33
N THR A 92 -9.15 0.07 19.01
CA THR A 92 -8.03 0.07 18.05
C THR A 92 -7.01 -1.03 18.35
N LYS A 93 -6.68 -1.19 19.63
CA LYS A 93 -5.79 -2.26 20.10
C LYS A 93 -6.28 -3.65 19.71
N GLU A 94 -7.57 -3.95 19.92
CA GLU A 94 -8.13 -5.26 19.60
C GLU A 94 -8.12 -5.54 18.10
N ILE A 95 -8.35 -4.52 17.26
CA ILE A 95 -8.20 -4.66 15.81
C ILE A 95 -6.76 -5.05 15.45
N TRP A 96 -5.76 -4.36 16.01
CA TRP A 96 -4.36 -4.67 15.76
C TRP A 96 -3.96 -6.06 16.24
N GLU A 97 -4.41 -6.47 17.42
CA GLU A 97 -4.13 -7.81 17.97
C GLU A 97 -4.75 -8.91 17.10
N ARG A 98 -5.98 -8.70 16.63
CA ARG A 98 -6.63 -9.61 15.67
C ARG A 98 -5.87 -9.67 14.35
N TYR A 99 -5.42 -8.54 13.83
CA TYR A 99 -4.67 -8.50 12.58
C TYR A 99 -3.31 -9.21 12.71
N GLN A 100 -2.63 -9.07 13.85
CA GLN A 100 -1.40 -9.81 14.12
C GLN A 100 -1.62 -11.31 14.16
N ASN A 101 -2.68 -11.77 14.84
CA ASN A 101 -3.00 -13.19 14.91
C ASN A 101 -3.33 -13.75 13.51
N TYR A 102 -4.16 -13.04 12.75
CA TYR A 102 -4.43 -13.35 11.35
C TYR A 102 -3.13 -13.46 10.53
N LYS A 103 -2.24 -12.46 10.63
CA LYS A 103 -1.01 -12.41 9.85
C LYS A 103 -0.01 -13.51 10.22
N ARG A 104 0.07 -13.89 11.50
CA ARG A 104 0.89 -15.03 11.97
C ARG A 104 0.43 -16.35 11.36
N GLU A 105 -0.88 -16.54 11.19
CA GLU A 105 -1.41 -17.73 10.52
C GLU A 105 -1.16 -17.67 9.01
N ILE A 106 -1.51 -16.56 8.35
CA ILE A 106 -1.45 -16.46 6.89
C ILE A 106 -0.05 -16.55 6.31
N LYS A 107 0.97 -16.01 6.99
CA LYS A 107 2.35 -16.08 6.47
C LYS A 107 2.80 -17.52 6.17
N SER A 108 2.33 -18.50 6.96
CA SER A 108 2.66 -19.90 6.77
C SER A 108 2.13 -20.48 5.45
N TYR A 109 1.10 -19.86 4.86
CA TYR A 109 0.51 -20.26 3.58
C TYR A 109 1.10 -19.51 2.38
N LEU A 110 1.86 -18.44 2.61
CA LEU A 110 2.40 -17.55 1.56
C LEU A 110 3.77 -17.96 1.03
N LEU A 111 4.51 -18.82 1.75
CA LEU A 111 5.81 -19.32 1.33
C LEU A 111 5.65 -20.54 0.42
N ILE A 112 6.47 -20.59 -0.65
CA ILE A 112 6.62 -21.82 -1.45
C ILE A 112 7.37 -22.89 -0.66
N ASP A 113 7.19 -24.17 -1.05
CA ASP A 113 7.75 -25.32 -0.32
C ASP A 113 9.27 -25.20 -0.05
N ILE A 114 10.05 -24.67 -1.00
CA ILE A 114 11.49 -24.47 -0.82
C ILE A 114 11.81 -23.35 0.19
N GLU A 115 11.08 -22.24 0.15
CA GLU A 115 11.26 -21.14 1.11
C GLU A 115 10.85 -21.58 2.52
N SER A 116 9.71 -22.28 2.63
CA SER A 116 9.19 -22.80 3.89
C SER A 116 10.15 -23.79 4.56
N SER A 117 10.94 -24.54 3.78
CA SER A 117 11.93 -25.48 4.31
C SER A 117 13.29 -24.88 4.67
N LEU A 118 13.63 -23.71 4.11
CA LEU A 118 14.96 -23.09 4.27
C LEU A 118 14.95 -21.83 5.15
N TYR A 119 13.91 -21.01 5.03
CA TYR A 119 13.81 -19.78 5.81
C TYR A 119 13.46 -20.10 7.25
N LYS A 120 14.15 -19.40 8.16
CA LYS A 120 13.91 -19.46 9.60
C LYS A 120 13.30 -18.15 10.05
N GLU A 121 12.43 -18.21 11.05
CA GLU A 121 11.95 -16.99 11.69
C GLU A 121 13.13 -16.17 12.23
N ASN A 122 13.19 -14.92 11.82
CA ASN A 122 14.13 -13.93 12.31
C ASN A 122 13.46 -12.53 12.35
N PRO A 123 12.55 -12.29 13.31
CA PRO A 123 11.92 -10.97 13.47
C PRO A 123 12.94 -9.84 13.74
N GLY A 124 14.13 -10.17 14.24
CA GLY A 124 15.24 -9.22 14.40
C GLY A 124 15.69 -8.63 13.07
N PHE A 125 15.83 -9.45 12.03
CA PHE A 125 16.13 -8.98 10.67
C PHE A 125 15.00 -8.11 10.09
N THR A 126 13.73 -8.45 10.35
CA THR A 126 12.59 -7.62 9.95
C THR A 126 12.63 -6.25 10.62
N LYS A 127 12.94 -6.19 11.92
CA LYS A 127 13.13 -4.94 12.66
C LYS A 127 14.27 -4.09 12.09
N GLU A 128 15.42 -4.69 11.80
CA GLU A 128 16.55 -3.97 11.17
C GLU A 128 16.17 -3.44 9.78
N THR A 129 15.47 -4.25 9.00
CA THR A 129 14.95 -3.84 7.68
C THR A 129 14.00 -2.66 7.82
N ARG A 130 13.07 -2.70 8.78
CA ARG A 130 12.17 -1.57 9.08
C ARG A 130 12.94 -0.29 9.39
N THR A 131 13.93 -0.36 10.27
CA THR A 131 14.77 0.79 10.61
C THR A 131 15.48 1.36 9.38
N MET A 132 16.10 0.50 8.56
CA MET A 132 16.75 0.93 7.33
C MET A 132 15.77 1.60 6.36
N LEU A 133 14.59 1.01 6.14
CA LEU A 133 13.57 1.56 5.23
C LEU A 133 13.01 2.90 5.73
N LEU A 134 12.84 3.05 7.05
CA LEU A 134 12.43 4.29 7.69
C LEU A 134 13.46 5.41 7.48
N GLU A 135 14.75 5.10 7.67
CA GLU A 135 15.85 6.03 7.39
C GLU A 135 15.90 6.40 5.90
N GLN A 136 15.69 5.45 4.99
CA GLN A 136 15.62 5.73 3.56
C GLN A 136 14.47 6.68 3.21
N LEU A 137 13.29 6.51 3.83
CA LEU A 137 12.14 7.40 3.62
C LEU A 137 12.47 8.84 4.06
N ASN A 138 13.01 8.99 5.27
CA ASN A 138 13.28 10.31 5.85
C ASN A 138 14.49 11.00 5.21
N GLY A 139 15.56 10.26 4.91
CA GLY A 139 16.78 10.79 4.30
C GLY A 139 16.62 11.19 2.83
N ASN A 140 15.65 10.59 2.12
CA ASN A 140 15.45 10.80 0.69
C ASN A 140 14.15 11.51 0.32
N LYS A 141 13.60 12.36 1.20
CA LYS A 141 12.37 13.15 0.95
C LYS A 141 12.37 13.86 -0.42
N ARG A 142 13.52 14.41 -0.83
CA ARG A 142 13.70 15.09 -2.13
C ARG A 142 13.50 14.20 -3.35
N LEU A 143 13.58 12.88 -3.21
CA LEU A 143 13.34 11.93 -4.31
C LEU A 143 11.85 11.68 -4.52
N LEU A 144 10.99 11.98 -3.54
CA LEU A 144 9.56 11.70 -3.59
C LEU A 144 8.77 12.64 -4.50
N THR A 145 9.37 13.75 -4.95
CA THR A 145 8.76 14.61 -5.98
C THR A 145 9.48 14.52 -7.32
N LYS A 146 10.41 13.57 -7.46
CA LYS A 146 11.07 13.29 -8.74
C LYS A 146 10.26 12.30 -9.56
N ARG A 147 10.21 12.56 -10.87
CA ARG A 147 9.47 11.71 -11.82
C ARG A 147 10.01 10.29 -11.78
N ASP A 148 9.10 9.32 -11.81
CA ASP A 148 9.36 7.89 -11.85
C ASP A 148 10.03 7.28 -10.59
N TYR A 149 10.19 8.03 -9.50
CA TYR A 149 10.67 7.48 -8.23
C TYR A 149 9.54 6.80 -7.45
N ARG A 150 9.70 5.49 -7.22
CA ARG A 150 8.75 4.60 -6.55
C ARG A 150 9.21 4.20 -5.14
N LEU A 151 9.83 5.14 -4.41
CA LEU A 151 10.40 4.86 -3.09
C LEU A 151 9.36 4.32 -2.10
N VAL A 152 8.16 4.92 -2.07
CA VAL A 152 7.08 4.52 -1.15
C VAL A 152 6.58 3.10 -1.46
N GLU A 153 6.30 2.80 -2.72
CA GLU A 153 5.91 1.46 -3.18
C GLU A 153 7.00 0.42 -2.85
N GLY A 154 8.27 0.76 -3.08
CA GLY A 154 9.42 -0.08 -2.80
C GLY A 154 9.53 -0.41 -1.31
N ILE A 155 9.38 0.58 -0.42
CA ILE A 155 9.39 0.38 1.03
C ILE A 155 8.25 -0.55 1.46
N ALA A 156 7.02 -0.28 1.01
CA ALA A 156 5.85 -1.09 1.37
C ALA A 156 5.98 -2.55 0.88
N SER A 157 6.54 -2.74 -0.30
CA SER A 157 6.79 -4.06 -0.88
C SER A 157 7.87 -4.83 -0.12
N GLU A 158 8.97 -4.15 0.22
CA GLU A 158 10.11 -4.78 0.88
C GLU A 158 9.79 -5.17 2.32
N ILE A 159 9.10 -4.31 3.09
CA ILE A 159 8.66 -4.69 4.43
C ILE A 159 7.67 -5.88 4.38
N SER A 160 6.75 -5.90 3.41
CA SER A 160 5.83 -7.03 3.22
C SER A 160 6.59 -8.33 2.98
N ARG A 161 7.61 -8.29 2.11
CA ARG A 161 8.47 -9.44 1.80
C ARG A 161 9.13 -10.00 3.05
N VAL A 162 9.80 -9.15 3.85
CA VAL A 162 10.52 -9.63 5.06
C VAL A 162 9.58 -10.09 6.16
N ILE A 163 8.42 -9.45 6.35
CA ILE A 163 7.38 -9.90 7.30
C ILE A 163 6.93 -11.32 6.96
N ASN A 164 6.70 -11.59 5.67
CA ASN A 164 6.23 -12.91 5.21
C ASN A 164 7.33 -13.98 5.31
N ALA A 165 8.59 -13.63 5.01
CA ALA A 165 9.71 -14.57 4.99
C ALA A 165 10.29 -14.87 6.39
N TYR A 166 10.44 -13.84 7.23
CA TYR A 166 11.21 -13.92 8.47
C TYR A 166 10.36 -13.70 9.73
N GLY A 167 9.06 -13.41 9.58
CA GLY A 167 8.20 -13.05 10.71
C GLY A 167 8.39 -11.59 11.11
N PHE A 168 7.78 -11.21 12.23
CA PHE A 168 7.61 -9.79 12.58
C PHE A 168 7.35 -9.59 14.08
N TYR A 169 7.73 -8.41 14.57
CA TYR A 169 7.19 -7.83 15.79
C TYR A 169 5.93 -6.99 15.47
N PRO A 170 5.04 -6.74 16.45
CA PRO A 170 3.81 -5.96 16.23
C PRO A 170 4.05 -4.62 15.51
N GLU A 171 5.15 -3.93 15.83
CA GLU A 171 5.50 -2.63 15.27
C GLU A 171 5.85 -2.70 13.78
N ASP A 172 6.40 -3.84 13.30
CA ASP A 172 6.66 -4.04 11.87
C ASP A 172 5.37 -4.12 11.07
N LEU A 173 4.34 -4.75 11.64
CA LEU A 173 3.04 -4.89 11.01
C LEU A 173 2.29 -3.55 10.98
N VAL A 174 2.42 -2.75 12.05
CA VAL A 174 1.90 -1.38 12.08
C VAL A 174 2.60 -0.53 11.02
N PHE A 175 3.94 -0.59 10.94
CA PHE A 175 4.71 0.12 9.91
C PHE A 175 4.27 -0.28 8.51
N TYR A 176 4.11 -1.58 8.25
CA TYR A 176 3.63 -2.07 6.97
C TYR A 176 2.29 -1.45 6.56
N LEU A 177 1.27 -1.49 7.44
CA LEU A 177 -0.05 -0.97 7.09
C LEU A 177 -0.04 0.55 6.91
N VAL A 178 0.70 1.28 7.75
CA VAL A 178 0.92 2.73 7.57
C VAL A 178 1.53 3.02 6.20
N MET A 179 2.58 2.29 5.81
CA MET A 179 3.23 2.46 4.52
C MET A 179 2.33 2.08 3.34
N LYS A 180 1.45 1.08 3.50
CA LYS A 180 0.47 0.70 2.46
C LYS A 180 -0.57 1.78 2.23
N VAL A 181 -1.07 2.38 3.30
CA VAL A 181 -2.02 3.50 3.21
C VAL A 181 -1.32 4.73 2.63
N PHE A 182 -0.10 5.01 3.09
CA PHE A 182 0.72 6.10 2.58
C PHE A 182 1.03 5.95 1.09
N SER A 183 1.34 4.73 0.61
CA SER A 183 1.50 4.45 -0.82
C SER A 183 0.24 4.78 -1.61
N SER A 184 -0.94 4.37 -1.11
CA SER A 184 -2.22 4.65 -1.79
C SER A 184 -2.51 6.15 -1.89
N TYR A 185 -2.19 6.91 -0.85
CA TYR A 185 -2.24 8.38 -0.88
C TYR A 185 -1.21 8.97 -1.84
N TYR A 186 0.03 8.49 -1.76
CA TYR A 186 1.17 9.00 -2.51
C TYR A 186 0.97 8.88 -4.03
N ASP A 187 0.40 7.78 -4.50
CA ASP A 187 0.13 7.56 -5.93
C ASP A 187 -0.79 8.65 -6.51
N TYR A 188 -1.77 9.11 -5.73
CA TYR A 188 -2.64 10.22 -6.11
C TYR A 188 -1.97 11.57 -5.92
N PHE A 189 -1.28 11.74 -4.79
CA PHE A 189 -0.54 12.97 -4.48
C PHE A 189 0.45 13.31 -5.59
N ILE A 190 1.22 12.33 -6.08
CA ILE A 190 2.27 12.60 -7.05
C ILE A 190 1.69 12.93 -8.43
N TYR A 191 0.56 12.32 -8.79
CA TYR A 191 -0.18 12.65 -10.00
C TYR A 191 -0.70 14.10 -9.95
N ASP A 192 -1.37 14.46 -8.86
CA ASP A 192 -1.86 15.83 -8.60
C ASP A 192 -0.70 16.85 -8.52
N TYR A 193 0.42 16.48 -7.92
CA TYR A 193 1.64 17.30 -7.86
C TYR A 193 2.19 17.63 -9.26
N TYR A 194 2.15 16.69 -10.20
CA TYR A 194 2.63 16.94 -11.57
C TYR A 194 1.66 17.74 -12.43
N LEU A 195 0.36 17.72 -12.10
CA LEU A 195 -0.63 18.59 -12.75
C LEU A 195 -0.52 20.05 -12.34
N GLU A 196 0.11 20.33 -11.20
CA GLU A 196 0.25 21.69 -10.68
C GLU A 196 1.27 22.51 -11.49
N GLU A 197 0.84 23.65 -12.03
CA GLU A 197 1.72 24.57 -12.77
C GLU A 197 2.39 25.60 -11.85
N SER A 198 1.77 25.91 -10.71
CA SER A 198 2.29 26.88 -9.76
C SER A 198 3.40 26.30 -8.90
N ASN A 199 4.59 26.90 -8.96
CA ASN A 199 5.72 26.56 -8.08
C ASN A 199 5.41 26.82 -6.59
N GLU A 200 4.54 27.80 -6.30
CA GLU A 200 4.12 28.07 -4.92
C GLU A 200 3.28 26.91 -4.38
N GLU A 201 2.33 26.42 -5.18
CA GLU A 201 1.47 25.29 -4.80
C GLU A 201 2.25 23.98 -4.71
N LYS A 202 3.20 23.73 -5.63
CA LYS A 202 4.15 22.62 -5.50
C LYS A 202 4.93 22.66 -4.18
N THR A 203 5.42 23.84 -3.79
CA THR A 203 6.13 24.02 -2.53
C THR A 203 5.22 23.74 -1.31
N LYS A 204 3.94 24.13 -1.37
CA LYS A 204 2.96 23.81 -0.31
C LYS A 204 2.70 22.30 -0.23
N LYS A 205 2.50 21.64 -1.37
CA LYS A 205 2.31 20.18 -1.45
C LYS A 205 3.54 19.42 -0.93
N GLU A 206 4.76 19.85 -1.27
CA GLU A 206 5.99 19.27 -0.73
C GLU A 206 6.09 19.38 0.79
N LYS A 207 5.70 20.53 1.37
CA LYS A 207 5.65 20.71 2.82
C LYS A 207 4.62 19.78 3.48
N GLU A 208 3.46 19.60 2.86
CA GLU A 208 2.43 18.66 3.33
C GLU A 208 2.97 17.22 3.32
N LEU A 209 3.55 16.78 2.21
CA LEU A 209 4.14 15.44 2.09
C LEU A 209 5.23 15.22 3.15
N ASN A 210 6.13 16.19 3.31
CA ASN A 210 7.20 16.11 4.29
C ASN A 210 6.66 16.02 5.73
N SER A 211 5.58 16.74 6.04
CA SER A 211 4.90 16.65 7.35
C SER A 211 4.38 15.24 7.63
N TYR A 212 3.80 14.54 6.64
CA TYR A 212 3.40 13.15 6.81
C TYR A 212 4.59 12.22 7.04
N ILE A 213 5.69 12.44 6.34
CA ILE A 213 6.91 11.64 6.52
C ILE A 213 7.52 11.87 7.91
N ASP A 214 7.54 13.12 8.38
CA ASP A 214 8.02 13.44 9.73
C ASP A 214 7.16 12.76 10.80
N LYS A 215 5.83 12.82 10.68
CA LYS A 215 4.92 12.09 11.58
C LYS A 215 5.18 10.58 11.59
N ILE A 216 5.39 9.97 10.42
CA ILE A 216 5.70 8.54 10.31
C ILE A 216 7.08 8.25 10.94
N TYR A 217 8.09 9.08 10.64
CA TYR A 217 9.43 8.92 11.20
C TYR A 217 9.42 9.00 12.72
N GLU A 218 8.76 10.01 13.29
CA GLU A 218 8.60 10.18 14.73
C GLU A 218 7.89 8.99 15.38
N LEU A 219 6.80 8.51 14.77
CA LEU A 219 6.02 7.37 15.27
C LEU A 219 6.87 6.13 15.53
N PHE A 220 7.84 5.84 14.64
CA PHE A 220 8.67 4.64 14.71
C PHE A 220 10.08 4.87 15.26
N SER A 221 10.48 6.12 15.45
CA SER A 221 11.76 6.50 16.08
C SER A 221 11.62 6.79 17.57
N ALA A 222 10.46 7.28 18.00
CA ALA A 222 10.14 7.43 19.39
C ALA A 222 10.01 6.04 20.03
N GLY A 223 10.55 5.87 21.24
CA GLY A 223 10.39 4.66 22.06
C GLY A 223 8.97 4.50 22.61
N ASN A 224 7.97 4.68 21.73
CA ASN A 224 6.55 4.61 22.06
C ASN A 224 6.20 3.24 22.61
N ASN A 225 5.32 3.21 23.59
CA ASN A 225 4.73 1.94 23.99
C ASN A 225 3.74 1.47 22.90
N LEU A 226 3.45 0.17 22.90
CA LEU A 226 2.68 -0.46 21.82
C LEU A 226 1.24 0.07 21.71
N ASN A 227 0.60 0.46 22.82
CA ASN A 227 -0.76 1.01 22.78
C ASN A 227 -0.77 2.40 22.13
N GLU A 228 0.19 3.25 22.47
CA GLU A 228 0.35 4.56 21.85
C GLU A 228 0.65 4.43 20.35
N LEU A 229 1.52 3.49 19.97
CA LEU A 229 1.79 3.18 18.57
C LEU A 229 0.50 2.81 17.81
N TYR A 230 -0.36 1.98 18.39
CA TYR A 230 -1.65 1.60 17.79
C TYR A 230 -2.59 2.78 17.58
N GLU A 231 -2.76 3.62 18.59
CA GLU A 231 -3.65 4.78 18.50
C GLU A 231 -3.14 5.84 17.51
N VAL A 232 -1.85 6.17 17.57
CA VAL A 232 -1.27 7.19 16.70
C VAL A 232 -1.22 6.70 15.24
N SER A 233 -0.87 5.42 15.01
CA SER A 233 -0.91 4.86 13.65
C SER A 233 -2.33 4.83 13.07
N ALA A 234 -3.35 4.47 13.85
CA ALA A 234 -4.74 4.48 13.38
C ALA A 234 -5.19 5.89 12.96
N LYS A 235 -4.78 6.94 13.69
CA LYS A 235 -5.01 8.34 13.30
C LYS A 235 -4.32 8.69 11.99
N ILE A 236 -3.05 8.33 11.82
CA ILE A 236 -2.30 8.56 10.58
C ILE A 236 -2.96 7.83 9.39
N ILE A 237 -3.36 6.57 9.58
CA ILE A 237 -4.08 5.77 8.58
C ILE A 237 -5.41 6.44 8.20
N GLY A 238 -6.17 6.91 9.20
CA GLY A 238 -7.42 7.63 8.96
C GLY A 238 -7.23 8.93 8.18
N GLU A 239 -6.22 9.74 8.52
CA GLU A 239 -5.90 10.98 7.81
C GLU A 239 -5.50 10.73 6.35
N LEU A 240 -4.51 9.85 6.13
CA LEU A 240 -4.00 9.54 4.79
C LEU A 240 -5.06 8.84 3.94
N GLY A 241 -5.78 7.89 4.52
CA GLY A 241 -6.83 7.16 3.84
C GLY A 241 -8.01 8.05 3.43
N ALA A 242 -8.41 9.01 4.27
CA ALA A 242 -9.44 9.99 3.90
C ALA A 242 -8.97 10.87 2.73
N ARG A 243 -7.73 11.36 2.75
CA ARG A 243 -7.17 12.12 1.62
C ARG A 243 -7.11 11.30 0.33
N TRP A 244 -6.67 10.04 0.43
CA TRP A 244 -6.68 9.12 -0.70
C TRP A 244 -8.08 8.95 -1.30
N ARG A 245 -9.12 8.78 -0.47
CA ARG A 245 -10.50 8.68 -0.97
C ARG A 245 -11.01 9.98 -1.58
N MET A 246 -10.65 11.13 -1.01
CA MET A 246 -10.96 12.44 -1.59
C MET A 246 -10.34 12.59 -2.98
N TYR A 247 -9.07 12.21 -3.12
CA TYR A 247 -8.39 12.19 -4.41
C TYR A 247 -9.07 11.26 -5.41
N PHE A 248 -9.45 10.04 -5.01
CA PHE A 248 -10.19 9.12 -5.87
C PHE A 248 -11.51 9.72 -6.36
N ILE A 249 -12.25 10.43 -5.51
CA ILE A 249 -13.51 11.09 -5.91
C ILE A 249 -13.25 12.18 -6.96
N ASN A 250 -12.19 12.98 -6.79
CA ASN A 250 -11.88 14.10 -7.67
C ASN A 250 -11.26 13.68 -9.01
N LEU A 251 -10.42 12.64 -8.99
CA LEU A 251 -9.58 12.25 -10.13
C LEU A 251 -10.01 10.92 -10.77
N GLY A 252 -10.89 10.16 -10.12
CA GLY A 252 -11.26 8.80 -10.52
C GLY A 252 -10.12 7.80 -10.32
N GLU A 253 -10.16 6.70 -11.07
CA GLU A 253 -9.06 5.75 -11.12
C GLU A 253 -7.91 6.34 -11.94
N ILE A 254 -6.79 6.64 -11.30
CA ILE A 254 -5.59 7.07 -12.01
C ILE A 254 -5.01 5.83 -12.68
N ARG A 255 -5.19 5.75 -14.00
CA ARG A 255 -4.31 4.92 -14.82
C ARG A 255 -2.97 5.61 -14.79
N MET A 256 -2.05 5.16 -13.94
CA MET A 256 -0.67 5.65 -13.96
C MET A 256 -0.24 5.72 -15.43
N ILE A 257 0.36 6.86 -15.79
CA ILE A 257 0.87 7.15 -17.12
C ILE A 257 1.91 6.08 -17.43
N VAL A 258 1.46 4.91 -17.90
CA VAL A 258 2.22 4.10 -18.83
C VAL A 258 2.35 5.05 -19.99
N GLU A 259 3.52 5.66 -20.13
CA GLU A 259 3.90 6.28 -21.39
C GLU A 259 3.42 5.30 -22.45
N ARG A 260 2.43 5.71 -23.25
CA ARG A 260 2.16 5.02 -24.50
C ARG A 260 3.51 5.09 -25.21
N ARG A 261 4.33 4.05 -25.08
CA ARG A 261 5.33 3.73 -26.07
C ARG A 261 4.49 3.52 -27.30
N VAL A 262 4.32 4.60 -28.06
CA VAL A 262 3.88 4.50 -29.43
C VAL A 262 4.94 3.60 -30.03
N GLU A 263 4.62 2.32 -30.22
CA GLU A 263 5.42 1.48 -31.08
C GLU A 263 5.35 2.16 -32.44
N LEU A 264 6.41 2.91 -32.76
CA LEU A 264 6.56 3.49 -34.07
C LEU A 264 6.50 2.32 -35.06
N PRO A 265 5.65 2.40 -36.09
CA PRO A 265 5.67 1.42 -37.17
C PRO A 265 7.11 1.22 -37.66
N PRO A 266 7.49 0.00 -38.08
CA PRO A 266 8.84 -0.28 -38.56
C PRO A 266 9.32 0.70 -39.62
N GLU A 267 8.40 1.19 -40.47
CA GLU A 267 8.70 2.22 -41.48
C GLU A 267 9.13 3.55 -40.86
N ALA A 268 8.39 4.06 -39.86
CA ALA A 268 8.71 5.32 -39.19
C ALA A 268 10.02 5.25 -38.39
N LYS A 269 10.35 4.06 -37.85
CA LYS A 269 11.62 3.84 -37.14
C LYS A 269 12.81 3.87 -38.10
N LYS A 270 12.65 3.25 -39.27
CA LYS A 270 13.68 3.22 -40.32
C LYS A 270 13.93 4.60 -40.92
N GLU A 271 12.87 5.38 -41.16
CA GLU A 271 12.97 6.74 -41.70
C GLU A 271 13.73 7.70 -40.75
N ILE A 272 13.51 7.54 -39.43
CA ILE A 272 14.26 8.30 -38.41
C ILE A 272 15.73 7.85 -38.36
N GLU A 273 16.00 6.55 -38.40
CA GLU A 273 17.37 6.02 -38.39
C GLU A 273 18.16 6.47 -39.63
N GLU A 274 17.55 6.45 -40.80
CA GLU A 274 18.14 6.93 -42.05
C GLU A 274 18.36 8.46 -42.02
N GLY A 275 17.38 9.24 -41.53
CA GLY A 275 17.52 10.68 -41.39
C GLY A 275 18.62 11.10 -40.41
N ILE A 276 18.80 10.37 -39.31
CA ILE A 276 19.89 10.61 -38.35
C ILE A 276 21.25 10.24 -38.98
N ALA A 277 21.32 9.13 -39.72
CA ALA A 277 22.54 8.71 -40.39
C ALA A 277 22.99 9.73 -41.46
N GLU A 278 22.07 10.25 -42.28
CA GLU A 278 22.38 11.28 -43.28
C GLU A 278 22.89 12.58 -42.66
N VAL A 279 22.31 13.00 -41.52
CA VAL A 279 22.75 14.21 -40.81
C VAL A 279 24.16 14.03 -40.24
N PHE A 280 24.47 12.83 -39.72
CA PHE A 280 25.82 12.52 -39.26
C PHE A 280 26.83 12.44 -40.40
N GLU A 281 26.47 11.84 -41.53
CA GLU A 281 27.33 11.78 -42.72
C GLU A 281 27.62 13.18 -43.30
N ARG A 282 26.62 14.09 -43.34
CA ARG A 282 26.85 15.48 -43.73
C ARG A 282 27.81 16.19 -42.80
N LYS A 283 27.63 16.06 -41.48
CA LYS A 283 28.54 16.66 -40.49
C LYS A 283 29.97 16.14 -40.59
N ILE A 284 30.16 14.89 -40.97
CA ILE A 284 31.49 14.29 -41.18
C ILE A 284 32.12 14.77 -42.51
N ARG A 285 31.30 15.02 -43.55
CA ARG A 285 31.79 15.55 -44.83
C ARG A 285 32.08 17.05 -44.82
N GLU A 286 31.31 17.83 -44.05
CA GLU A 286 31.49 19.28 -43.89
C GLU A 286 32.54 19.65 -42.83
N GLY A 287 33.02 18.68 -42.05
CA GLY A 287 34.09 18.82 -41.05
C GLY A 287 35.50 18.48 -41.53
N LYS A 288 35.73 18.40 -42.86
CA LYS A 288 37.05 18.33 -43.50
C LYS A 288 37.28 19.60 -44.32
#